data_AF-A0A6B3AM15-F1
#
_entry.id   AF-A0A6B3AM15-F1
#
_cell.length_a   1.000
_cell.length_b   1.000
_cell.length_c   1.000
_cell.angle_alpha   90.00
_cell.angle_beta   90.00
_cell.angle_gamma   90.00
#
_symmetry.space_group_name_H-M   'P 1'
#
loop_
_entity.id
_entity.type
_entity.pdbx_description
1 polymer ?
#
loop_
_entity_poly.entity_id
_entity_poly.type
_entity_poly.pdbx_seq_one_letter_code
_entity_poly.pdbx_strand_id
1 'polypeptide(L)'
;MTYTVERVTDEGAFDALGEDWTRLYRRCATATPFQSHAWLSSWWHTYGRPGDLRLLLVRAGGELVAAAPLMRVRRPWPALVMLGGAVSEG
;
A
#
# COMPACT_ATOMS: atom_id res chain seq x y z
N MET A 1 11.33 1.17 21.45
CA MET A 1 10.34 1.37 20.37
C MET A 1 9.86 0.00 19.92
N THR A 2 8.57 -0.29 20.03
CA THR A 2 7.99 -1.53 19.48
C THR A 2 7.46 -1.22 18.08
N TYR A 3 7.82 -2.06 17.11
CA TYR A 3 7.28 -2.00 15.76
C TYR A 3 6.23 -3.09 15.61
N THR A 4 5.07 -2.72 15.06
CA THR A 4 3.98 -3.65 14.76
C THR A 4 3.78 -3.67 13.25
N VAL A 5 3.65 -4.87 12.69
CA VAL A 5 3.32 -5.06 11.28
C VAL A 5 1.89 -5.56 11.18
N GLU A 6 1.07 -4.87 10.43
CA GLU A 6 -0.33 -5.20 10.18
C GLU A 6 -0.54 -5.51 8.69
N ARG A 7 -1.30 -6.56 8.42
CA ARG A 7 -1.68 -6.93 7.05
C ARG A 7 -3.15 -6.58 6.83
N VAL A 8 -3.40 -5.62 5.95
CA VAL A 8 -4.74 -5.24 5.51
C VAL A 8 -5.01 -5.88 4.15
N THR A 9 -6.16 -6.56 4.04
CA THR A 9 -6.63 -7.18 2.79
C THR A 9 -8.05 -6.79 2.45
N ASP A 10 -8.70 -6.04 3.32
CA ASP A 10 -10.03 -5.50 3.13
C ASP A 10 -9.92 -4.11 2.47
N GLU A 11 -10.81 -3.86 1.52
CA GLU A 11 -10.82 -2.64 0.72
C GLU A 11 -11.29 -1.44 1.54
N GLY A 12 -12.30 -1.62 2.40
CA GLY A 12 -12.78 -0.55 3.28
C GLY A 12 -11.74 -0.14 4.32
N ALA A 13 -11.01 -1.11 4.88
CA ALA A 13 -9.87 -0.83 5.74
C ALA A 13 -8.72 -0.14 5.00
N PHE A 14 -8.53 -0.41 3.70
CA PHE A 14 -7.56 0.33 2.89
C PHE A 14 -7.99 1.78 2.66
N ASP A 15 -9.25 2.03 2.34
CA ASP A 15 -9.77 3.39 2.15
C ASP A 15 -9.70 4.23 3.43
N ALA A 16 -9.95 3.61 4.59
CA ALA A 16 -9.84 4.27 5.89
C ALA A 16 -8.41 4.74 6.25
N LEU A 17 -7.38 4.24 5.58
CA LEU A 17 -5.99 4.65 5.83
C LEU A 17 -5.60 5.96 5.16
N GLY A 18 -6.50 6.60 4.41
CA GLY A 18 -6.18 7.81 3.63
C GLY A 18 -5.52 8.93 4.44
N GLU A 19 -6.00 9.19 5.65
CA GLU A 19 -5.44 10.24 6.52
C GLU A 19 -4.06 9.86 7.08
N ASP A 20 -3.92 8.64 7.63
CA ASP A 20 -2.66 8.10 8.16
C ASP A 20 -1.58 8.07 7.05
N TRP A 21 -1.97 7.67 5.85
CA TRP A 21 -1.08 7.61 4.69
C TRP A 21 -0.68 8.99 4.20
N THR A 22 -1.60 9.96 4.21
CA THR A 22 -1.30 11.35 3.87
C THR A 22 -0.29 11.93 4.86
N ARG A 23 -0.42 11.62 6.16
CA ARG A 23 0.55 12.03 7.18
C ARG A 23 1.91 11.37 6.96
N LEU A 24 1.94 10.07 6.64
CA LEU A 24 3.16 9.34 6.28
C LEU A 24 3.85 9.99 5.07
N TYR A 25 3.08 10.27 4.01
CA TYR A 25 3.58 10.88 2.77
C TYR A 25 4.16 12.28 3.02
N ARG A 26 3.50 13.11 3.84
CA ARG A 26 4.02 14.43 4.23
C ARG A 26 5.30 14.34 5.06
N ARG A 27 5.46 13.31 5.91
CA ARG A 27 6.68 13.11 6.73
C ARG A 27 7.85 12.53 5.94
N CYS A 28 7.59 11.76 4.89
CA CYS A 28 8.59 11.02 4.12
C CYS A 28 8.53 11.35 2.61
N ALA A 29 8.32 12.62 2.25
CA ALA A 29 8.17 13.06 0.85
C ALA A 29 9.37 12.73 -0.05
N THR A 30 10.55 12.45 0.53
CA THR A 30 11.81 12.24 -0.18
C THR A 30 12.34 10.80 -0.19
N ALA A 31 11.76 9.86 0.59
CA ALA A 31 12.50 8.64 0.95
C ALA A 31 11.77 7.31 0.74
N THR A 32 10.54 7.27 0.22
CA THR A 32 9.82 5.98 0.12
C THR A 32 9.07 5.82 -1.20
N PRO A 33 9.00 4.59 -1.75
CA PRO A 33 8.25 4.26 -2.97
C PRO A 33 6.72 4.33 -2.78
N PHE A 34 6.24 5.01 -1.74
CA PHE A 34 4.84 5.10 -1.39
C PHE A 34 4.21 6.26 -2.16
N GLN A 35 3.48 5.91 -3.22
CA GLN A 35 2.62 6.85 -3.94
C GLN A 35 1.51 7.38 -3.01
N SER A 36 0.84 8.46 -3.41
CA SER A 36 -0.28 8.99 -2.65
C SER A 36 -1.39 7.94 -2.51
N HIS A 37 -2.04 7.89 -1.35
CA HIS A 37 -3.14 6.94 -1.11
C HIS A 37 -4.26 7.09 -2.15
N ALA A 38 -4.61 8.32 -2.51
CA ALA A 38 -5.61 8.59 -3.54
C ALA A 38 -5.25 7.97 -4.90
N TRP A 39 -3.97 8.00 -5.29
CA TRP A 39 -3.52 7.37 -6.53
C TRP A 39 -3.56 5.84 -6.45
N LEU A 40 -3.13 5.27 -5.32
CA LEU A 40 -3.17 3.82 -5.09
C LEU A 40 -4.61 3.29 -5.00
N SER A 41 -5.51 4.02 -4.36
CA SER A 41 -6.95 3.70 -4.27
C SER A 41 -7.59 3.76 -5.65
N SER A 42 -7.35 4.81 -6.43
CA SER A 42 -7.83 4.89 -7.81
C SER A 42 -7.29 3.75 -8.69
N TRP A 43 -6.01 3.42 -8.56
CA TRP A 43 -5.41 2.29 -9.27
C TRP A 43 -6.03 0.96 -8.83
N TRP A 44 -6.24 0.75 -7.52
CA TRP A 44 -6.86 -0.46 -6.98
C TRP A 44 -8.31 -0.60 -7.47
N HIS A 45 -9.11 0.46 -7.48
CA HIS A 45 -10.47 0.40 -8.02
C HIS A 45 -10.50 0.07 -9.51
N THR A 46 -9.45 0.43 -10.26
CA THR A 46 -9.38 0.22 -11.72
C THR A 46 -8.82 -1.14 -12.10
N TYR A 47 -7.78 -1.62 -11.41
CA TYR A 47 -7.00 -2.82 -11.77
C TYR A 47 -7.02 -3.91 -10.71
N GLY A 48 -7.51 -3.59 -9.52
CA GLY A 48 -7.65 -4.50 -8.39
C GLY A 48 -8.65 -5.61 -8.67
N ARG A 49 -8.43 -6.75 -7.99
CA ARG A 49 -9.40 -7.84 -7.94
C ARG A 49 -9.66 -8.19 -6.48
N PRO A 50 -10.92 -8.37 -6.08
CA PRO A 50 -11.25 -8.79 -4.72
C PRO A 50 -10.42 -10.00 -4.28
N GLY A 51 -9.78 -9.90 -3.12
CA GLY A 51 -8.97 -10.96 -2.53
C GLY A 51 -7.47 -10.96 -2.88
N ASP A 52 -7.04 -10.15 -3.86
CA ASP A 52 -5.62 -10.01 -4.22
C ASP A 52 -4.93 -8.81 -3.53
N LEU A 53 -5.67 -7.97 -2.79
CA LEU A 53 -5.12 -6.85 -2.02
C LEU A 53 -4.25 -7.36 -0.87
N ARG A 54 -3.02 -6.88 -0.79
CA ARG A 54 -2.07 -7.21 0.28
C ARG A 54 -1.34 -5.95 0.72
N LEU A 55 -1.92 -5.22 1.66
CA LEU A 55 -1.30 -4.03 2.21
C LEU A 55 -0.53 -4.40 3.49
N LEU A 56 0.74 -4.03 3.57
CA LEU A 56 1.55 -4.18 4.79
C LEU A 56 1.79 -2.82 5.41
N LEU A 57 1.30 -2.63 6.62
CA LEU A 57 1.49 -1.41 7.39
C LEU A 57 2.49 -1.67 8.50
N VAL A 58 3.44 -0.77 8.68
CA VAL A 58 4.37 -0.80 9.80
C VAL A 58 4.06 0.39 10.68
N ARG A 59 3.72 0.12 11.94
CA ARG A 59 3.48 1.13 12.96
C ARG A 59 4.59 1.11 14.00
N ALA A 60 5.06 2.27 14.42
CA ALA A 60 6.02 2.42 15.51
C ALA A 60 5.34 3.18 16.66
N GLY A 61 5.06 2.50 17.78
CA GLY A 61 4.34 3.11 18.89
C GLY A 61 2.93 3.61 18.53
N GLY A 62 2.26 2.96 17.56
CA GLY A 62 0.91 3.31 17.08
C GLY A 62 0.86 4.21 15.85
N GLU A 63 1.93 4.97 15.57
CA GLU A 63 2.01 5.85 14.40
C GLU A 63 2.44 5.04 13.16
N LEU A 64 1.77 5.27 12.02
CA LEU A 64 2.16 4.67 10.74
C LEU A 64 3.50 5.24 10.26
N VAL A 65 4.51 4.38 10.11
CA VAL A 65 5.87 4.76 9.69
C VAL A 65 6.27 4.20 8.33
N ALA A 66 5.59 3.16 7.85
CA ALA A 66 5.74 2.66 6.49
C ALA A 66 4.47 1.94 6.03
N ALA A 67 4.22 1.91 4.73
CA ALA A 67 3.07 1.21 4.18
C ALA A 67 3.40 0.64 2.79
N ALA A 68 3.56 -0.67 2.65
CA ALA A 68 3.82 -1.31 1.36
C ALA A 68 2.52 -1.81 0.74
N PRO A 69 2.00 -1.12 -0.30
CA PRO A 69 0.82 -1.55 -1.01
C PRO A 69 1.23 -2.66 -1.99
N LEU A 70 0.89 -3.91 -1.67
CA LEU A 70 1.17 -5.06 -2.52
C LEU A 70 -0.13 -5.62 -3.11
N MET A 71 0.03 -6.26 -4.26
CA MET A 71 -1.01 -7.05 -4.90
C MET A 71 -0.47 -8.44 -5.19
N ARG A 72 -1.31 -9.45 -5.00
CA ARG A 72 -1.04 -10.80 -5.49
C ARG A 72 -1.36 -10.89 -6.98
N VAL A 73 -0.38 -11.22 -7.81
CA VAL A 73 -0.55 -11.42 -9.25
C VAL A 73 -0.41 -12.91 -9.56
N ARG A 74 -1.31 -13.43 -10.40
CA ARG A 74 -1.23 -14.80 -10.94
C ARG A 74 -0.64 -14.76 -12.36
N ARG A 75 0.68 -14.84 -12.49
CA ARG A 75 1.38 -15.35 -13.70
C ARG A 75 1.74 -16.83 -13.41
N PRO A 76 2.49 -17.64 -14.21
CA PRO A 76 2.53 -19.09 -13.95
C PRO A 76 3.01 -19.47 -12.54
N TRP A 77 3.62 -18.50 -11.82
CA TRP A 77 3.87 -18.53 -10.38
C TRP A 77 3.22 -17.31 -9.69
N PRO A 78 2.67 -17.46 -8.47
CA PRO A 78 2.13 -16.34 -7.70
C PRO A 78 3.24 -15.39 -7.25
N ALA A 79 3.06 -14.08 -7.45
CA ALA A 79 3.99 -13.04 -7.03
C ALA A 79 3.28 -11.92 -6.27
N LEU A 80 4.01 -11.23 -5.38
CA LEU A 80 3.57 -9.98 -4.75
C LEU A 80 4.28 -8.82 -5.45
N VAL A 81 3.51 -7.93 -6.08
CA VAL A 81 4.04 -6.73 -6.75
C VAL A 81 3.61 -5.48 -5.99
N MET A 82 4.43 -4.42 -6.02
CA MET A 82 3.96 -3.12 -5.53
C MET A 82 2.82 -2.62 -6.40
N LEU A 83 1.74 -2.18 -5.75
CA LEU A 83 0.67 -1.41 -6.35
C LEU A 83 1.29 -0.16 -6.99
N GLY A 84 1.08 -0.02 -8.30
CA GLY A 84 1.63 1.08 -9.08
C GLY A 84 3.07 0.95 -9.57
N GLY A 85 3.74 -0.19 -9.35
CA GLY A 85 5.12 -0.43 -9.80
C GLY A 85 5.28 -0.70 -11.30
N ALA A 86 4.22 -0.64 -12.10
CA ALA A 86 4.24 -1.02 -13.51
C ALA A 86 3.66 0.08 -14.41
N VAL A 87 4.18 1.31 -14.30
CA VAL A 87 4.23 2.26 -15.43
C VAL A 87 5.59 2.96 -15.41
N SER A 88 6.67 2.18 -15.50
CA SER A 88 7.87 2.71 -16.15
C SER A 88 7.79 2.24 -17.59
N GLU A 89 7.24 3.13 -18.42
CA GLU A 89 7.38 3.06 -19.88
C GLU A 89 8.88 2.92 -20.18
N GLY A 90 9.24 1.91 -20.95
CA GLY A 90 10.57 1.68 -21.51
C GLY A 90 10.42 1.17 -22.93
#